data_AF-A0A7W1ZDN8-F1
#
_entry.id   AF-A0A7W1ZDN8-F1
#
_cell.length_a   1.000
_cell.length_b   1.000
_cell.length_c   1.000
_cell.angle_alpha   90.00
_cell.angle_beta   90.00
_cell.angle_gamma   90.00
#
_symmetry.space_group_name_H-M   'P 1'
#
loop_
_entity.id
_entity.type
_entity.pdbx_description
1 polymer ?
#
loop_
_entity_poly.entity_id
_entity_poly.type
_entity_poly.pdbx_seq_one_letter_code
_entity_poly.pdbx_strand_id
1 'polypeptide(L)'
;VGNVTSHSYAETVIGYNSAPYTPSSTTTAVSSDRLFVVANNTSANSLTMLKDGKTGFSRIPTTNILEIEGNASKSTAGDWLANSDERLKKNIETLSEEKALADLLKMRGVTYQWNDDKTGSKRPDGIQYGFIAQEIQEVHPELVTLDNQGYYQTSYGTYDAMYVQAIKALNNKLEILKVENEALKKEIQMIYSIIIQKNSTAEELVICD
;
A
#
# COMPACT_ATOMS: atom_id res chain seq x y z
N VAL A 1 8.52 -38.69 -25.08
CA VAL A 1 8.13 -38.83 -23.65
C VAL A 1 6.66 -38.45 -23.58
N GLY A 2 5.77 -39.40 -23.32
CA GLY A 2 4.33 -39.14 -23.34
C GLY A 2 3.96 -38.19 -22.21
N ASN A 3 3.27 -37.09 -22.54
CA ASN A 3 2.68 -36.21 -21.55
C ASN A 3 1.58 -36.99 -20.83
N VAL A 4 1.88 -37.51 -19.64
CA VAL A 4 0.86 -38.09 -18.77
C VAL A 4 0.11 -36.93 -18.14
N THR A 5 -1.02 -36.56 -18.71
CA THR A 5 -1.89 -35.52 -18.16
C THR A 5 -2.71 -36.15 -17.02
N SER A 6 -2.33 -35.87 -15.78
CA SER A 6 -3.11 -36.26 -14.61
C SER A 6 -4.17 -35.20 -14.34
N HIS A 7 -5.45 -35.57 -14.39
CA HIS A 7 -6.56 -34.70 -14.03
C HIS A 7 -7.05 -35.11 -12.64
N SER A 8 -7.13 -34.16 -11.70
CA SER A 8 -7.70 -34.42 -10.38
C SER A 8 -9.21 -34.64 -10.49
N TYR A 9 -9.64 -35.86 -10.16
CA TYR A 9 -11.03 -36.29 -10.29
C TYR A 9 -11.89 -35.92 -9.08
N ALA A 10 -11.31 -36.01 -7.88
CA ALA A 10 -12.04 -35.84 -6.62
C ALA A 10 -11.31 -34.90 -5.66
N GLU A 11 -12.10 -34.29 -4.78
CA GLU A 11 -11.59 -33.64 -3.59
C GLU A 11 -10.95 -34.68 -2.65
N THR A 12 -9.80 -34.34 -2.08
CA THR A 12 -9.25 -35.07 -0.92
C THR A 12 -9.50 -34.27 0.35
N VAL A 13 -10.16 -34.89 1.33
CA VAL A 13 -10.46 -34.28 2.63
C VAL A 13 -9.71 -35.05 3.73
N ILE A 14 -9.01 -34.33 4.60
CA ILE A 14 -8.39 -34.87 5.81
C ILE A 14 -9.04 -34.22 7.04
N GLY A 15 -9.41 -35.04 8.03
CA GLY A 15 -9.96 -34.60 9.32
C GLY A 15 -11.46 -34.85 9.46
N TYR A 16 -12.04 -34.30 10.53
CA TYR A 16 -13.46 -34.47 10.88
C TYR A 16 -14.22 -33.15 10.81
N ASN A 17 -15.50 -33.22 10.43
CA ASN A 17 -16.46 -32.09 10.37
C ASN A 17 -16.18 -31.02 9.30
N SER A 18 -15.48 -31.32 8.18
CA SER A 18 -15.28 -30.32 7.12
C SER A 18 -16.60 -29.74 6.59
N ALA A 19 -16.52 -28.53 6.03
CA ALA A 19 -17.67 -27.88 5.41
C ALA A 19 -18.27 -28.75 4.29
N PRO A 20 -19.59 -29.05 4.32
CA PRO A 20 -20.26 -29.76 3.24
C PRO A 20 -20.06 -29.06 1.90
N TYR A 21 -19.95 -29.85 0.84
CA TYR A 21 -19.63 -29.34 -0.49
C TYR A 21 -20.05 -30.31 -1.56
N THR A 22 -20.49 -29.77 -2.69
CA THR A 22 -20.79 -30.53 -3.91
C THR A 22 -19.97 -29.91 -5.02
N PRO A 23 -19.08 -30.66 -5.70
CA PRO A 23 -18.31 -30.13 -6.81
C PRO A 23 -19.22 -29.74 -7.97
N SER A 24 -18.84 -28.69 -8.69
CA SER A 24 -19.55 -28.21 -9.89
C SER A 24 -19.51 -29.24 -11.01
N SER A 25 -18.45 -30.04 -11.08
CA SER A 25 -18.37 -31.20 -11.97
C SER A 25 -17.62 -32.34 -11.31
N THR A 26 -18.16 -33.56 -11.48
CA THR A 26 -17.52 -34.81 -11.08
C THR A 26 -16.71 -35.44 -12.22
N THR A 27 -16.70 -34.84 -13.41
CA THR A 27 -16.05 -35.43 -14.61
C THR A 27 -15.10 -34.48 -15.32
N THR A 28 -15.15 -33.19 -15.02
CA THR A 28 -14.30 -32.16 -15.62
C THR A 28 -13.69 -31.29 -14.52
N ALA A 29 -12.44 -30.87 -14.70
CA ALA A 29 -11.80 -29.93 -13.78
C ALA A 29 -12.45 -28.54 -13.91
N VAL A 30 -13.10 -28.09 -12.84
CA VAL A 30 -13.61 -26.72 -12.72
C VAL A 30 -12.73 -25.97 -11.74
N SER A 31 -12.19 -24.82 -12.14
CA SER A 31 -11.20 -24.04 -11.38
C SER A 31 -11.62 -23.75 -9.95
N SER A 32 -12.89 -23.38 -9.74
CA SER A 32 -13.47 -23.06 -8.44
C SER A 32 -13.74 -24.26 -7.55
N ASP A 33 -13.57 -25.50 -8.06
CA ASP A 33 -13.83 -26.66 -7.25
C ASP A 33 -12.72 -26.93 -6.24
N ARG A 34 -13.08 -27.45 -5.06
CA ARG A 34 -12.10 -27.89 -4.06
C ARG A 34 -11.30 -29.09 -4.58
N LEU A 35 -9.98 -29.01 -4.38
CA LEU A 35 -9.01 -30.06 -4.70
C LEU A 35 -8.53 -30.76 -3.41
N PHE A 36 -8.16 -29.97 -2.39
CA PHE A 36 -7.63 -30.48 -1.14
C PHE A 36 -8.13 -29.66 0.05
N VAL A 37 -8.63 -30.34 1.09
CA VAL A 37 -9.20 -29.72 2.29
C VAL A 37 -8.64 -30.38 3.55
N VAL A 38 -8.32 -29.53 4.54
CA VAL A 38 -8.05 -29.95 5.91
C VAL A 38 -9.15 -29.39 6.82
N ALA A 39 -9.86 -30.25 7.53
CA ALA A 39 -10.89 -29.88 8.49
C ALA A 39 -10.29 -29.37 9.81
N ASN A 40 -11.03 -28.57 10.58
CA ASN A 40 -10.62 -28.08 11.90
C ASN A 40 -11.59 -28.45 13.04
N ASN A 41 -12.35 -29.55 12.89
CA ASN A 41 -13.40 -29.99 13.82
C ASN A 41 -14.58 -29.01 14.00
N THR A 42 -14.63 -27.90 13.27
CA THR A 42 -15.80 -27.02 13.13
C THR A 42 -16.44 -27.24 11.78
N SER A 43 -17.62 -26.66 11.51
CA SER A 43 -18.26 -26.71 10.18
C SER A 43 -17.54 -25.89 9.09
N ALA A 44 -16.35 -25.37 9.38
CA ALA A 44 -15.46 -24.67 8.46
C ALA A 44 -14.18 -25.48 8.20
N ASN A 45 -13.44 -25.11 7.15
CA ASN A 45 -12.18 -25.75 6.80
C ASN A 45 -10.99 -24.98 7.38
N SER A 46 -9.97 -25.67 7.88
CA SER A 46 -8.68 -25.06 8.24
C SER A 46 -7.89 -24.60 7.01
N LEU A 47 -7.91 -25.42 5.96
CA LEU A 47 -7.22 -25.18 4.71
C LEU A 47 -8.14 -25.63 3.57
N THR A 48 -8.24 -24.80 2.53
CA THR A 48 -8.92 -25.13 1.29
C THR A 48 -8.03 -24.77 0.11
N MET A 49 -7.70 -25.74 -0.72
CA MET A 49 -7.04 -25.54 -2.01
C MET A 49 -8.02 -25.87 -3.14
N LEU A 50 -8.14 -24.97 -4.10
CA LEU A 50 -8.99 -25.12 -5.29
C LEU A 50 -8.21 -25.74 -6.46
N LYS A 51 -8.92 -26.24 -7.48
CA LYS A 51 -8.31 -26.85 -8.66
C LYS A 51 -7.47 -25.87 -9.50
N ASP A 52 -7.70 -24.56 -9.38
CA ASP A 52 -6.86 -23.51 -9.98
C ASP A 52 -5.60 -23.18 -9.17
N GLY A 53 -5.39 -23.84 -8.03
CA GLY A 53 -4.22 -23.65 -7.15
C GLY A 53 -4.40 -22.56 -6.09
N LYS A 54 -5.51 -21.81 -6.10
CA LYS A 54 -5.79 -20.86 -5.01
C LYS A 54 -5.90 -21.62 -3.68
N THR A 55 -5.24 -21.10 -2.65
CA THR A 55 -5.15 -21.70 -1.33
C THR A 55 -5.59 -20.71 -0.26
N GLY A 56 -6.55 -21.12 0.56
CA GLY A 56 -7.10 -20.35 1.67
C GLY A 56 -6.80 -21.01 3.01
N PHE A 57 -6.37 -20.22 4.00
CA PHE A 57 -6.33 -20.61 5.41
C PHE A 57 -7.55 -20.05 6.14
N SER A 58 -8.32 -20.93 6.77
CA SER A 58 -9.58 -20.64 7.46
C SER A 58 -10.69 -20.04 6.58
N ARG A 59 -10.53 -20.02 5.25
CA ARG A 59 -11.49 -19.51 4.26
C ARG A 59 -11.41 -20.28 2.95
N ILE A 60 -12.42 -20.10 2.10
CA ILE A 60 -12.35 -20.49 0.68
C ILE A 60 -11.73 -19.30 -0.07
N PRO A 61 -10.61 -19.47 -0.79
CA PRO A 61 -9.99 -18.37 -1.51
C PRO A 61 -10.81 -18.02 -2.75
N THR A 62 -10.92 -16.74 -3.08
CA THR A 62 -11.82 -16.34 -4.18
C THR A 62 -11.19 -15.35 -5.17
N THR A 63 -10.22 -14.55 -4.74
CA THR A 63 -9.52 -13.53 -5.52
C THR A 63 -8.06 -13.91 -5.75
N ASN A 64 -7.26 -14.00 -4.69
CA ASN A 64 -5.81 -14.16 -4.75
C ASN A 64 -5.36 -15.63 -4.64
N ILE A 65 -4.12 -15.92 -5.07
CA ILE A 65 -3.53 -17.27 -4.96
C ILE A 65 -3.44 -17.72 -3.49
N LEU A 66 -3.14 -16.80 -2.58
CA LEU A 66 -3.09 -17.07 -1.14
C LEU A 66 -4.02 -16.09 -0.42
N GLU A 67 -4.94 -16.62 0.37
CA GLU A 67 -5.83 -15.81 1.23
C GLU A 67 -5.86 -16.37 2.65
N ILE A 68 -5.87 -15.50 3.64
CA ILE A 68 -5.90 -15.88 5.06
C ILE A 68 -7.06 -15.14 5.71
N GLU A 69 -7.94 -15.86 6.39
CA GLU A 69 -8.91 -15.25 7.30
C GLU A 69 -8.33 -15.20 8.72
N GLY A 70 -8.18 -13.99 9.24
CA GLY A 70 -7.56 -13.72 10.54
C GLY A 70 -6.10 -13.26 10.43
N ASN A 71 -5.35 -13.45 11.52
CA ASN A 71 -3.98 -12.97 11.64
C ASN A 71 -2.98 -13.98 11.06
N ALA A 72 -1.95 -13.47 10.38
CA ALA A 72 -0.75 -14.22 10.02
C ALA A 72 0.46 -13.60 10.73
N SER A 73 1.30 -14.41 11.37
CA SER A 73 2.48 -13.91 12.09
C SER A 73 3.68 -14.83 11.92
N LYS A 74 4.87 -14.22 11.99
CA LYS A 74 6.14 -14.92 12.19
C LYS A 74 6.40 -14.95 13.70
N SER A 75 6.86 -16.08 14.23
CA SER A 75 7.25 -16.21 15.65
C SER A 75 8.46 -15.36 16.03
N THR A 76 9.22 -14.93 15.02
CA THR A 76 10.37 -14.05 15.15
C THR A 76 10.13 -12.81 14.28
N ALA A 77 10.45 -11.64 14.82
CA ALA A 77 10.34 -10.38 14.08
C ALA A 77 11.14 -10.41 12.76
N GLY A 78 10.66 -9.65 11.77
CA GLY A 78 11.32 -9.44 10.48
C GLY A 78 10.34 -9.56 9.31
N ASP A 79 10.83 -9.28 8.11
CA ASP A 79 9.95 -8.99 6.96
C ASP A 79 9.44 -10.23 6.22
N TRP A 80 8.36 -10.02 5.47
CA TRP A 80 7.99 -10.88 4.36
C TRP A 80 8.89 -10.50 3.18
N LEU A 81 9.72 -11.43 2.73
CA LEU A 81 10.74 -11.12 1.72
C LEU A 81 10.11 -11.00 0.33
N ALA A 82 10.46 -9.91 -0.37
CA ALA A 82 10.18 -9.71 -1.77
C ALA A 82 11.50 -9.49 -2.54
N ASN A 83 11.63 -10.08 -3.72
CA ASN A 83 12.81 -9.88 -4.56
C ASN A 83 12.82 -8.46 -5.15
N SER A 84 13.93 -7.73 -4.96
CA SER A 84 14.08 -6.35 -5.46
C SER A 84 15.45 -6.09 -6.12
N ASP A 85 16.20 -7.17 -6.41
CA ASP A 85 17.51 -7.13 -7.07
C ASP A 85 17.43 -6.45 -8.46
N GLU A 86 18.40 -5.60 -8.79
CA GLU A 86 18.46 -4.87 -10.07
C GLU A 86 18.44 -5.82 -11.28
N ARG A 87 19.07 -6.99 -11.18
CA ARG A 87 19.14 -7.99 -12.25
C ARG A 87 17.77 -8.61 -12.58
N LEU A 88 16.81 -8.46 -11.68
CA LEU A 88 15.44 -8.92 -11.85
C LEU A 88 14.52 -7.81 -12.37
N LYS A 89 15.07 -6.61 -12.63
CA LYS A 89 14.33 -5.43 -13.10
C LYS A 89 14.79 -5.04 -14.52
N LYS A 90 13.89 -4.40 -15.26
CA LYS A 90 14.14 -3.84 -16.58
C LYS A 90 13.46 -2.48 -16.68
N ASN A 91 13.95 -1.61 -17.56
CA ASN A 91 13.40 -0.27 -17.77
C ASN A 91 13.30 0.53 -16.46
N ILE A 92 14.41 0.60 -15.72
CA ILE A 92 14.46 1.28 -14.42
C ILE A 92 14.46 2.79 -14.66
N GLU A 93 13.39 3.46 -14.24
CA GLU A 93 13.25 4.91 -14.26
C GLU A 93 13.06 5.44 -12.84
N THR A 94 13.74 6.53 -12.52
CA THR A 94 13.59 7.20 -11.23
C THR A 94 12.25 7.94 -11.20
N LEU A 95 11.45 7.70 -10.16
CA LEU A 95 10.22 8.45 -9.90
C LEU A 95 10.52 9.95 -9.68
N SER A 96 9.72 10.83 -10.29
CA SER A 96 9.85 12.28 -10.08
C SER A 96 9.53 12.67 -8.63
N GLU A 97 10.41 13.47 -8.03
CA GLU A 97 10.27 14.02 -6.69
C GLU A 97 9.03 14.89 -6.55
N GLU A 98 8.82 15.82 -7.50
CA GLU A 98 7.68 16.74 -7.51
C GLU A 98 6.37 16.02 -7.71
N LYS A 99 6.33 15.05 -8.64
CA LYS A 99 5.13 14.25 -8.90
C LYS A 99 4.79 13.39 -7.69
N ALA A 100 5.77 12.71 -7.09
CA ALA A 100 5.55 11.90 -5.89
C ALA A 100 4.98 12.75 -4.74
N LEU A 101 5.55 13.94 -4.49
CA LEU A 101 5.01 14.85 -3.48
C LEU A 101 3.58 15.31 -3.84
N ALA A 102 3.34 15.70 -5.09
CA ALA A 102 2.03 16.19 -5.52
C ALA A 102 0.93 15.12 -5.43
N ASP A 103 1.26 13.87 -5.77
CA ASP A 103 0.29 12.76 -5.72
C ASP A 103 0.01 12.34 -4.28
N LEU A 104 1.03 12.30 -3.40
CA LEU A 104 0.83 12.07 -1.97
C LEU A 104 -0.06 13.14 -1.31
N LEU A 105 0.10 14.41 -1.69
CA LEU A 105 -0.69 15.51 -1.14
C LEU A 105 -2.18 15.47 -1.51
N LYS A 106 -2.56 14.70 -2.53
CA LYS A 106 -3.97 14.49 -2.92
C LYS A 106 -4.65 13.38 -2.10
N MET A 107 -3.87 12.48 -1.50
CA MET A 107 -4.38 11.36 -0.71
C MET A 107 -4.36 11.72 0.77
N ARG A 108 -5.27 11.13 1.55
CA ARG A 108 -5.32 11.37 3.00
C ARG A 108 -5.01 10.09 3.77
N GLY A 109 -4.17 10.22 4.80
CA GLY A 109 -4.16 9.27 5.91
C GLY A 109 -5.44 9.43 6.72
N VAL A 110 -6.18 8.35 6.89
CA VAL A 110 -7.47 8.34 7.59
C VAL A 110 -7.46 7.36 8.76
N THR A 111 -8.32 7.64 9.73
CA THR A 111 -8.78 6.62 10.68
C THR A 111 -10.14 6.12 10.26
N TYR A 112 -10.41 4.84 10.51
CA TYR A 112 -11.69 4.24 10.17
C TYR A 112 -12.04 3.12 11.14
N GLN A 113 -13.32 2.76 11.17
CA GLN A 113 -13.79 1.51 11.75
C GLN A 113 -14.39 0.69 10.63
N TRP A 114 -14.25 -0.63 10.69
CA TRP A 114 -14.85 -1.49 9.69
C TRP A 114 -16.37 -1.43 9.77
N ASN A 115 -17.00 -1.17 8.63
CA ASN A 115 -18.44 -1.34 8.44
C ASN A 115 -18.66 -2.63 7.64
N ASP A 116 -18.56 -3.78 8.31
CA ASP A 116 -18.61 -5.08 7.63
C ASP A 116 -19.87 -5.89 7.96
N ASP A 117 -21.01 -5.34 7.53
CA ASP A 117 -22.22 -6.12 7.26
C ASP A 117 -22.28 -6.59 5.79
N LYS A 118 -21.19 -6.44 5.01
CA LYS A 118 -21.20 -6.53 3.54
C LYS A 118 -20.50 -7.75 2.97
N THR A 119 -19.37 -8.18 3.54
CA THR A 119 -18.55 -9.25 2.95
C THR A 119 -18.56 -10.53 3.77
N GLY A 120 -19.27 -10.54 4.91
CA GLY A 120 -19.34 -11.69 5.82
C GLY A 120 -17.99 -12.07 6.42
N SER A 121 -16.99 -11.19 6.32
CA SER A 121 -15.65 -11.43 6.83
C SER A 121 -15.58 -11.03 8.29
N LYS A 122 -14.77 -11.73 9.08
CA LYS A 122 -14.50 -11.29 10.45
C LYS A 122 -13.39 -10.25 10.45
N ARG A 123 -13.74 -8.98 10.67
CA ARG A 123 -12.79 -7.86 10.75
C ARG A 123 -12.62 -7.38 12.19
N PRO A 124 -11.46 -6.76 12.54
CA PRO A 124 -11.21 -6.31 13.90
C PRO A 124 -12.13 -5.15 14.28
N ASP A 125 -12.55 -5.14 15.55
CA ASP A 125 -13.26 -4.02 16.15
C ASP A 125 -12.31 -2.83 16.42
N GLY A 126 -12.89 -1.63 16.55
CA GLY A 126 -12.17 -0.43 16.95
C GLY A 126 -11.48 0.32 15.80
N ILE A 127 -10.77 1.39 16.16
CA ILE A 127 -10.17 2.34 15.22
C ILE A 127 -8.93 1.73 14.55
N GLN A 128 -8.94 1.77 13.22
CA GLN A 128 -7.86 1.42 12.32
C GLN A 128 -7.28 2.68 11.66
N TYR A 129 -6.09 2.55 11.10
CA TYR A 129 -5.39 3.62 10.37
C TYR A 129 -5.04 3.12 8.97
N GLY A 130 -5.14 3.99 7.97
CA GLY A 130 -4.79 3.61 6.61
C GLY A 130 -5.18 4.66 5.57
N PHE A 131 -5.45 4.19 4.36
CA PHE A 131 -5.83 5.00 3.20
C PHE A 131 -7.16 4.53 2.61
N ILE A 132 -7.76 5.39 1.79
CA ILE A 132 -8.94 5.06 0.98
C ILE A 132 -8.46 4.64 -0.42
N ALA A 133 -8.77 3.40 -0.82
CA ALA A 133 -8.29 2.85 -2.10
C ALA A 133 -8.79 3.64 -3.33
N GLN A 134 -9.95 4.28 -3.24
CA GLN A 134 -10.49 5.12 -4.30
C GLN A 134 -9.68 6.42 -4.48
N GLU A 135 -9.26 7.06 -3.37
CA GLU A 135 -8.36 8.23 -3.43
C GLU A 135 -7.01 7.84 -4.08
N ILE A 136 -6.52 6.63 -3.79
CA ILE A 136 -5.33 6.09 -4.43
C ILE A 136 -5.59 5.85 -5.92
N GLN A 137 -6.73 5.27 -6.30
CA GLN A 137 -7.06 4.99 -7.70
C GLN A 137 -7.10 6.28 -8.55
N GLU A 138 -7.53 7.40 -7.99
CA GLU A 138 -7.55 8.69 -8.70
C GLU A 138 -6.14 9.18 -9.09
N VAL A 139 -5.11 8.84 -8.31
CA VAL A 139 -3.72 9.28 -8.55
C VAL A 139 -2.83 8.22 -9.17
N HIS A 140 -3.02 6.96 -8.77
CA HIS A 140 -2.25 5.78 -9.13
C HIS A 140 -3.20 4.60 -9.40
N PRO A 141 -3.99 4.64 -10.49
CA PRO A 141 -4.94 3.58 -10.82
C PRO A 141 -4.28 2.22 -11.00
N GLU A 142 -3.00 2.18 -11.38
CA GLU A 142 -2.20 0.97 -11.53
C GLU A 142 -1.88 0.25 -10.21
N LEU A 143 -2.02 0.93 -9.06
CA LEU A 143 -1.77 0.37 -7.73
C LEU A 143 -3.03 -0.16 -7.05
N VAL A 144 -4.17 -0.09 -7.73
CA VAL A 144 -5.47 -0.49 -7.19
C VAL A 144 -6.11 -1.52 -8.11
N THR A 145 -6.52 -2.65 -7.56
CA THR A 145 -7.25 -3.69 -8.27
C THR A 145 -8.62 -3.91 -7.64
N LEU A 146 -9.53 -4.53 -8.38
CA LEU A 146 -10.81 -4.98 -7.84
C LEU A 146 -10.67 -6.44 -7.41
N ASP A 147 -11.26 -6.77 -6.26
CA ASP A 147 -11.53 -8.16 -5.94
C ASP A 147 -12.70 -8.69 -6.78
N ASN A 148 -12.95 -9.98 -6.66
CA ASN A 148 -14.05 -10.66 -7.34
C ASN A 148 -15.46 -10.20 -6.93
N GLN A 149 -15.62 -9.46 -5.83
CA GLN A 149 -16.88 -8.85 -5.41
C GLN A 149 -17.01 -7.38 -5.86
N GLY A 150 -15.97 -6.81 -6.47
CA GLY A 150 -15.93 -5.41 -6.89
C GLY A 150 -15.47 -4.44 -5.81
N TYR A 151 -14.87 -4.91 -4.71
CA TYR A 151 -14.22 -4.02 -3.73
C TYR A 151 -12.77 -3.75 -4.13
N TYR A 152 -12.33 -2.52 -3.91
CA TYR A 152 -10.97 -2.08 -4.22
C TYR A 152 -9.96 -2.65 -3.23
N GLN A 153 -8.87 -3.18 -3.76
CA GLN A 153 -7.72 -3.70 -3.03
C GLN A 153 -6.45 -2.97 -3.45
N THR A 154 -5.54 -2.81 -2.50
CA THR A 154 -4.22 -2.24 -2.78
C THR A 154 -3.15 -2.84 -1.88
N SER A 155 -1.92 -2.89 -2.38
CA SER A 155 -0.77 -3.38 -1.62
C SER A 155 -0.26 -2.28 -0.70
N TYR A 156 -0.20 -2.55 0.60
CA TYR A 156 0.55 -1.70 1.51
C TYR A 156 2.06 -1.93 1.29
N GLY A 157 2.86 -0.86 1.29
CA GLY A 157 4.31 -0.88 1.06
C GLY A 157 4.76 -0.52 -0.36
N THR A 158 3.89 -0.57 -1.38
CA THR A 158 4.26 -0.11 -2.75
C THR A 158 4.53 1.39 -2.81
N TYR A 159 4.07 2.14 -1.82
CA TYR A 159 4.21 3.60 -1.71
C TYR A 159 5.54 4.05 -1.11
N ASP A 160 6.33 3.13 -0.54
CA ASP A 160 7.54 3.49 0.21
C ASP A 160 8.55 4.25 -0.65
N ALA A 161 8.68 3.85 -1.92
CA ALA A 161 9.52 4.56 -2.88
C ALA A 161 9.01 5.98 -3.19
N MET A 162 7.69 6.20 -3.18
CA MET A 162 7.09 7.51 -3.37
C MET A 162 7.35 8.41 -2.17
N TYR A 163 7.26 7.87 -0.94
CA TYR A 163 7.60 8.63 0.27
C TYR A 163 9.05 9.12 0.22
N VAL A 164 10.00 8.28 -0.20
CA VAL A 164 11.40 8.69 -0.34
C VAL A 164 11.55 9.88 -1.28
N GLN A 165 10.94 9.83 -2.47
CA GLN A 165 11.05 10.92 -3.45
C GLN A 165 10.32 12.19 -3.00
N ALA A 166 9.16 12.05 -2.34
CA ALA A 166 8.45 13.20 -1.79
C ALA A 166 9.22 13.88 -0.66
N ILE A 167 9.89 13.11 0.21
CA ILE A 167 10.75 13.67 1.27
C ILE A 167 11.95 14.41 0.66
N LYS A 168 12.55 13.88 -0.41
CA LYS A 168 13.59 14.61 -1.16
C LYS A 168 13.07 15.92 -1.73
N ALA A 169 11.89 15.90 -2.35
CA ALA A 169 11.23 17.10 -2.86
C ALA A 169 11.02 18.14 -1.75
N LEU A 170 10.56 17.71 -0.57
CA LEU A 170 10.37 18.58 0.60
C LEU A 170 11.70 19.15 1.09
N ASN A 171 12.76 18.32 1.16
CA ASN A 171 14.10 18.76 1.56
C ASN A 171 14.65 19.82 0.58
N ASN A 172 14.49 19.61 -0.72
CA ASN A 172 14.93 20.56 -1.74
C ASN A 172 14.20 21.90 -1.60
N LYS A 173 12.88 21.89 -1.39
CA LYS A 173 12.11 23.10 -1.10
C LYS A 173 12.58 23.80 0.17
N LEU A 174 12.92 23.05 1.22
CA LEU A 174 13.45 23.61 2.47
C LEU A 174 14.79 24.31 2.28
N GLU A 175 15.72 23.71 1.53
CA GLU A 175 17.02 24.32 1.25
C GLU A 175 16.90 25.60 0.42
N ILE A 176 16.02 25.61 -0.60
CA ILE A 176 15.72 26.82 -1.38
C ILE A 176 15.18 27.93 -0.47
N LEU A 177 14.18 27.62 0.35
CA LEU A 177 13.57 28.59 1.27
C LEU A 177 14.57 29.15 2.28
N LYS A 178 15.52 28.34 2.77
CA LYS A 178 16.59 28.82 3.66
C LYS A 178 17.49 29.83 2.96
N VAL A 179 17.92 29.54 1.73
CA VAL A 179 18.78 30.45 0.96
C VAL A 179 18.07 31.78 0.69
N GLU A 180 16.82 31.73 0.26
CA GLU A 180 16.00 32.93 0.04
C GLU A 180 15.84 33.74 1.34
N ASN A 181 15.59 33.07 2.46
CA ASN A 181 15.46 33.73 3.76
C ASN A 181 16.74 34.46 4.19
N GLU A 182 17.90 33.84 3.99
CA GLU A 182 19.20 34.47 4.29
C GLU A 182 19.53 35.63 3.34
N ALA A 183 19.15 35.55 2.07
CA ALA A 183 19.28 36.66 1.12
C ALA A 183 18.41 37.85 1.54
N LEU A 184 17.13 37.62 1.85
CA LEU A 184 16.21 38.65 2.32
C LEU A 184 16.67 39.29 3.62
N LYS A 185 17.22 38.52 4.58
CA LYS A 185 17.81 39.07 5.80
C LYS A 185 18.97 40.02 5.52
N LYS A 186 19.85 39.67 4.57
CA LYS A 186 20.97 40.54 4.18
C LYS A 186 20.48 41.83 3.52
N GLU A 187 19.49 41.76 2.65
CA GLU A 187 18.88 42.94 2.03
C GLU A 187 18.25 43.85 3.08
N ILE A 188 17.51 43.29 4.03
CA ILE A 188 16.92 44.04 5.15
C ILE A 188 18.02 44.74 5.97
N GLN A 189 19.12 44.05 6.31
CA GLN A 189 20.25 44.63 7.04
C GLN A 189 20.91 45.78 6.26
N MET A 190 21.06 45.63 4.95
CA MET A 190 21.62 46.67 4.08
C MET A 190 20.71 47.90 4.00
N ILE A 191 19.39 47.70 3.96
CA ILE A 191 18.44 48.82 3.99
C ILE A 191 18.52 49.56 5.33
N TYR A 192 18.57 48.84 6.45
CA TYR A 192 18.70 49.48 7.76
C TYR A 192 19.97 50.31 7.90
N SER A 193 21.11 49.81 7.41
CA SER A 193 22.36 50.58 7.46
C SER A 193 22.30 51.84 6.62
N ILE A 194 21.67 51.79 5.43
CA ILE A 194 21.45 52.97 4.57
C ILE A 194 20.55 54.00 5.27
N ILE A 195 19.47 53.56 5.93
CA ILE A 195 18.55 54.46 6.65
C ILE A 195 19.29 55.17 7.80
N ILE A 196 20.08 54.44 8.59
CA ILE A 196 20.86 55.01 9.68
C ILE A 196 21.85 56.05 9.14
N GLN A 197 22.59 55.72 8.07
CA GLN A 197 23.54 56.64 7.45
C GLN A 197 22.87 57.91 6.90
N LYS A 198 21.68 57.79 6.31
CA LYS A 198 20.92 58.96 5.83
C LYS A 198 20.44 59.85 6.98
N ASN A 199 19.99 59.26 8.08
CA ASN A 199 19.55 60.04 9.23
C ASN A 199 20.72 60.76 9.93
N SER A 200 21.89 60.11 10.07
CA SER A 200 23.07 60.75 10.66
C SER A 200 23.61 61.90 9.80
N THR A 201 23.58 61.75 8.47
CA THR A 201 24.01 62.82 7.55
C THR A 201 23.03 63.99 7.50
N ALA A 202 21.74 63.75 7.72
CA ALA A 202 20.74 64.81 7.86
C ALA A 202 20.91 65.62 9.16
N GLU A 203 21.29 64.97 10.26
CA GLU A 203 21.57 65.64 11.55
C GLU A 203 22.83 66.52 11.50
N GLU A 204 23.90 66.09 10.80
CA GLU A 204 25.11 66.92 10.62
C GLU A 204 24.86 68.18 9.79
N LEU A 205 23.96 68.14 8.81
CA LEU A 205 23.67 69.28 7.93
C LEU A 205 22.91 70.41 8.66
N VAL A 206 22.08 70.06 9.66
CA VAL A 206 21.29 71.03 10.45
C VAL A 206 22.14 71.80 11.47
N ILE A 207 23.33 71.31 11.81
CA ILE A 207 24.23 71.96 12.79
C ILE A 207 25.16 72.99 12.10
N CYS A 208 25.26 72.97 10.77
CA CYS A 208 26.15 73.84 10.00
C CYS A 208 25.46 75.08 9.38
N ASP A 209 24.15 75.25 9.56
CA ASP A 209 23.37 76.44 9.17
C ASP A 209 23.02 77.31 10.39
#